data_AF-A0A521H5U9-F1
#
_entry.id   AF-A0A521H5U9-F1
#
_cell.length_a   1.000
_cell.length_b   1.000
_cell.length_c   1.000
_cell.angle_alpha   90.00
_cell.angle_beta   90.00
_cell.angle_gamma   90.00
#
_symmetry.space_group_name_H-M   'P 1'
#
loop_
_entity.id
_entity.type
_entity.pdbx_description
1 polymer ?
#
loop_
_entity_poly.entity_id
_entity_poly.type
_entity_poly.pdbx_seq_one_letter_code
_entity_poly.pdbx_strand_id
1 'polypeptide(L)'
;MKEFTDLKKIVASLTDEEYRYELSKNGKVLGDNSSYRILLDYLRVNIDPTIEETELFIYGKGKSSAFKQLVYRSKDRILELWISRYSISNSLFYDDRAKEIFALRKQLIQFDILCLRGLNEIALKLIAQIIQKAKLYEYYDLLVFALYKKLRLSTNRTVLEDYQSQLAEIDFYEDCRKIYHKAEIDYKNLYIHLNEKKKIIEQEKNIEKIVRNLEADVIRTKSKTIRYNYFLFKAEMYHLQDNYVRSAAVWEELIQLVSSNKYLNSTHGLGLAYYNLGRSQVFLFDFSSAKHTLKKAFQLTRYFDPNTTSYFMYMFLIAYYEVSKKEIERNIDILNSYFYSGIIVHYLAAKVQFYNACIKFIQQDYKSSYLLLNDVKALEQDKESWNIAIRILSIMNQIELENYALADTLIENLRKHHERVKKTLPVSKRDEKIIQILTALSRHSYHFRRTFRVKAEAFILLDSLEKEYRWKILSPEMIIFHEWFKAKTESKTYDHFELMPRIIKKYAAVHKGFVPLEEDVEIFK
;
A
#
# COMPACT_ATOMS: atom_id res chain seq x y z
N MET A 1 26.72 -15.60 -5.17
CA MET A 1 26.03 -15.94 -6.44
C MET A 1 24.58 -15.49 -6.35
N LYS A 2 24.12 -14.63 -7.27
CA LYS A 2 22.76 -14.06 -7.23
C LYS A 2 21.70 -15.15 -7.36
N GLU A 3 21.94 -16.12 -8.24
CA GLU A 3 21.06 -17.24 -8.56
C GLU A 3 20.78 -18.12 -7.33
N PHE A 4 21.78 -18.32 -6.46
CA PHE A 4 21.59 -19.05 -5.21
C PHE A 4 20.69 -18.27 -4.24
N THR A 5 20.88 -16.95 -4.16
CA THR A 5 20.04 -16.09 -3.33
C THR A 5 18.59 -16.09 -3.82
N ASP A 6 18.39 -16.03 -5.15
CA ASP A 6 17.07 -16.16 -5.76
C ASP A 6 16.44 -17.53 -5.48
N LEU A 7 17.22 -18.62 -5.59
CA LEU A 7 16.74 -19.96 -5.31
C LEU A 7 16.30 -20.11 -3.84
N LYS A 8 17.06 -19.58 -2.88
CA LYS A 8 16.66 -19.59 -1.45
C LYS A 8 15.28 -18.98 -1.26
N LYS A 9 15.04 -17.80 -1.87
CA LYS A 9 13.74 -17.10 -1.80
C LYS A 9 12.62 -17.91 -2.46
N ILE A 10 12.90 -18.50 -3.63
CA ILE A 10 11.93 -19.34 -4.36
C ILE A 10 11.55 -20.57 -3.52
N VAL A 11 12.52 -21.28 -2.96
CA VAL A 11 12.27 -22.47 -2.13
C VAL A 11 11.50 -22.10 -0.86
N ALA A 12 11.86 -20.99 -0.21
CA ALA A 12 11.13 -20.48 0.95
C ALA A 12 9.67 -20.11 0.65
N SER A 13 9.35 -19.80 -0.61
CA SER A 13 7.99 -19.46 -1.04
C SER A 13 7.11 -20.65 -1.45
N LEU A 14 7.68 -21.87 -1.52
CA LEU A 14 6.90 -23.06 -1.87
C LEU A 14 5.93 -23.44 -0.77
N THR A 15 4.68 -23.74 -1.15
CA THR A 15 3.76 -24.43 -0.24
C THR A 15 4.19 -25.87 0.02
N ASP A 16 3.71 -26.43 1.13
CA ASP A 16 3.91 -27.86 1.41
C ASP A 16 3.33 -28.77 0.32
N GLU A 17 2.22 -28.36 -0.31
CA GLU A 17 1.60 -29.13 -1.39
C GLU A 17 2.43 -29.08 -2.67
N GLU A 18 2.91 -27.91 -3.08
CA GLU A 18 3.81 -27.76 -4.23
C GLU A 18 5.10 -28.52 -4.01
N TYR A 19 5.66 -28.44 -2.80
CA TYR A 19 6.84 -29.18 -2.40
C TYR A 19 6.65 -30.69 -2.55
N ARG A 20 5.58 -31.24 -1.95
CA ARG A 20 5.26 -32.67 -2.03
C ARG A 20 4.98 -33.10 -3.46
N TYR A 21 4.25 -32.30 -4.23
CA TYR A 21 3.95 -32.61 -5.61
C TYR A 21 5.24 -32.66 -6.46
N GLU A 22 6.14 -31.70 -6.29
CA GLU A 22 7.43 -31.67 -6.97
C GLU A 22 8.26 -32.92 -6.65
N LEU A 23 8.34 -33.29 -5.37
CA LEU A 23 9.02 -34.52 -4.96
C LEU A 23 8.34 -35.79 -5.50
N SER A 24 7.00 -35.84 -5.55
CA SER A 24 6.27 -37.03 -6.02
C SER A 24 6.39 -37.27 -7.52
N LYS A 25 6.36 -36.20 -8.32
CA LYS A 25 6.44 -36.25 -9.78
C LYS A 25 7.86 -36.60 -10.23
N ASN A 26 8.86 -36.07 -9.52
CA ASN A 26 10.24 -36.10 -9.96
C ASN A 26 11.12 -37.06 -9.16
N GLY A 27 10.75 -37.40 -7.92
CA GLY A 27 11.40 -38.46 -7.14
C GLY A 27 11.32 -39.83 -7.84
N LYS A 28 10.24 -40.09 -8.59
CA LYS A 28 10.11 -41.29 -9.42
C LYS A 28 11.06 -41.32 -10.62
N VAL A 29 11.49 -40.16 -11.12
CA VAL A 29 12.35 -40.03 -12.32
C VAL A 29 13.83 -39.87 -11.95
N LEU A 30 14.12 -39.24 -10.82
CA LEU A 30 15.48 -38.90 -10.38
C LEU A 30 16.05 -39.81 -9.28
N GLY A 31 15.22 -40.67 -8.67
CA GLY A 31 15.57 -41.47 -7.50
C GLY A 31 15.58 -40.65 -6.20
N ASP A 32 15.43 -41.35 -5.06
CA ASP A 32 15.31 -40.73 -3.73
C ASP A 32 16.55 -39.93 -3.29
N ASN A 33 17.73 -40.17 -3.88
CA ASN A 33 19.02 -39.54 -3.53
C ASN A 33 19.52 -38.49 -4.54
N SER A 34 18.65 -37.87 -5.32
CA SER A 34 19.10 -36.83 -6.27
C SER A 34 19.62 -35.59 -5.52
N SER A 35 20.74 -35.02 -5.97
CA SER A 35 21.29 -33.77 -5.41
C SER A 35 20.29 -32.61 -5.41
N TYR A 36 19.29 -32.65 -6.31
CA TYR A 36 18.17 -31.72 -6.35
C TYR A 36 17.32 -31.80 -5.08
N ARG A 37 16.87 -33.00 -4.70
CA ARG A 37 16.06 -33.19 -3.49
C ARG A 37 16.83 -32.78 -2.24
N ILE A 38 18.09 -33.21 -2.14
CA ILE A 38 18.98 -32.86 -1.02
C ILE A 38 19.10 -31.34 -0.89
N LEU A 39 19.28 -30.62 -2.02
CA LEU A 39 19.34 -29.17 -2.03
C LEU A 39 18.03 -28.54 -1.52
N LEU A 40 16.88 -29.00 -1.99
CA LEU A 40 15.60 -28.44 -1.56
C LEU A 40 15.29 -28.70 -0.09
N ASP A 41 15.49 -29.94 0.37
CA ASP A 41 15.32 -30.32 1.78
C ASP A 41 16.22 -29.45 2.66
N TYR A 42 17.50 -29.28 2.28
CA TYR A 42 18.45 -28.47 3.01
C TYR A 42 18.04 -26.98 3.06
N LEU A 43 17.61 -26.40 1.94
CA LEU A 43 17.19 -25.00 1.87
C LEU A 43 15.86 -24.73 2.59
N ARG A 44 15.00 -25.73 2.80
CA ARG A 44 13.78 -25.58 3.61
C ARG A 44 14.07 -25.55 5.11
N VAL A 45 15.08 -26.28 5.56
CA VAL A 45 15.41 -26.41 6.98
C VAL A 45 16.34 -25.28 7.44
N ASN A 46 17.24 -24.82 6.58
CA ASN A 46 18.24 -23.82 6.92
C ASN A 46 17.81 -22.43 6.42
N ILE A 47 17.65 -21.49 7.35
CA ILE A 47 17.05 -20.16 7.09
C ILE A 47 17.97 -19.26 6.25
N ASP A 48 19.29 -19.38 6.38
CA ASP A 48 20.23 -18.59 5.58
C ASP A 48 21.59 -19.28 5.37
N PRO A 49 21.65 -20.45 4.72
CA PRO A 49 22.92 -21.11 4.48
C PRO A 49 23.78 -20.34 3.49
N THR A 50 25.09 -20.40 3.69
CA THR A 50 26.10 -19.92 2.74
C THR A 50 26.23 -20.88 1.55
N ILE A 51 26.87 -20.40 0.48
CA ILE A 51 27.11 -21.23 -0.71
C ILE A 51 28.03 -22.39 -0.34
N GLU A 52 29.08 -22.09 0.42
CA GLU A 52 30.12 -23.02 0.84
C GLU A 52 29.55 -24.13 1.74
N GLU A 53 28.70 -23.78 2.71
CA GLU A 53 28.02 -24.77 3.57
C GLU A 53 27.09 -25.68 2.76
N THR A 54 26.30 -25.10 1.86
CA THR A 54 25.35 -25.86 1.04
C THR A 54 26.07 -26.80 0.07
N GLU A 55 27.15 -26.31 -0.53
CA GLU A 55 27.97 -27.08 -1.46
C GLU A 55 28.69 -28.24 -0.76
N LEU A 56 29.24 -27.99 0.42
CA LEU A 56 29.85 -29.02 1.26
C LEU A 56 28.82 -30.06 1.70
N PHE A 57 27.61 -29.64 2.07
CA PHE A 57 26.52 -30.54 2.46
C PHE A 57 26.11 -31.48 1.32
N ILE A 58 25.98 -30.97 0.09
CA ILE A 58 25.49 -31.76 -1.04
C ILE A 58 26.57 -32.68 -1.63
N TYR A 59 27.82 -32.21 -1.73
CA TYR A 59 28.86 -32.92 -2.47
C TYR A 59 30.01 -33.46 -1.61
N GLY A 60 30.09 -33.09 -0.33
CA GLY A 60 31.21 -33.42 0.56
C GLY A 60 32.53 -32.73 0.22
N LYS A 61 32.57 -31.92 -0.85
CA LYS A 61 33.74 -31.13 -1.31
C LYS A 61 33.31 -30.00 -2.24
N GLY A 62 34.13 -28.96 -2.36
CA GLY A 62 33.92 -27.88 -3.33
C GLY A 62 33.92 -28.38 -4.77
N LYS A 63 32.76 -28.32 -5.44
CA LYS A 63 32.53 -28.54 -6.88
C LYS A 63 31.75 -27.36 -7.48
N SER A 64 32.38 -26.18 -7.54
CA SER A 64 31.68 -24.92 -7.80
C SER A 64 30.89 -24.87 -9.11
N SER A 65 31.38 -25.53 -10.17
CA SER A 65 30.68 -25.60 -11.47
C SER A 65 29.44 -26.51 -11.42
N ALA A 66 29.55 -27.68 -10.79
CA ALA A 66 28.43 -28.62 -10.67
C ALA A 66 27.33 -28.05 -9.77
N PHE A 67 27.72 -27.38 -8.68
CA PHE A 67 26.77 -26.69 -7.80
C PHE A 67 26.03 -25.56 -8.52
N LYS A 68 26.73 -24.73 -9.31
CA LYS A 68 26.10 -23.69 -10.15
C LYS A 68 25.04 -24.27 -11.09
N GLN A 69 25.36 -25.35 -11.80
CA GLN A 69 24.41 -26.02 -12.69
C GLN A 69 23.21 -26.61 -11.92
N LEU A 70 23.46 -27.18 -10.74
CA LEU A 70 22.39 -27.68 -9.88
C LEU A 70 21.45 -26.55 -9.46
N VAL A 71 21.97 -25.42 -8.96
CA VAL A 71 21.15 -24.24 -8.59
C VAL A 71 20.30 -23.76 -9.76
N TYR A 72 20.91 -23.61 -10.94
CA TYR A 72 20.21 -23.17 -12.15
C TYR A 72 19.06 -24.12 -12.54
N ARG A 73 19.35 -25.41 -12.67
CA ARG A 73 18.34 -26.43 -13.01
C ARG A 73 17.25 -26.52 -11.95
N SER A 74 17.60 -26.36 -10.68
CA SER A 74 16.65 -26.40 -9.56
C SER A 74 15.67 -25.24 -9.64
N LYS A 75 16.18 -24.03 -9.90
CA LYS A 75 15.37 -22.83 -10.11
C LYS A 75 14.42 -23.01 -11.29
N ASP A 76 14.93 -23.40 -12.47
CA ASP A 76 14.10 -23.58 -13.66
C ASP A 76 12.99 -24.61 -13.43
N ARG A 77 13.31 -25.72 -12.75
CA ARG A 77 12.33 -26.77 -12.44
C ARG A 77 11.20 -26.29 -11.52
N ILE A 78 11.53 -25.49 -10.49
CA ILE A 78 10.50 -24.89 -9.63
C ILE A 78 9.63 -23.89 -10.41
N LEU A 79 10.22 -23.11 -11.32
CA LEU A 79 9.44 -22.21 -12.18
C LEU A 79 8.52 -22.99 -13.12
N GLU A 80 8.96 -24.12 -13.67
CA GLU A 80 8.13 -25.04 -14.46
C GLU A 80 6.99 -25.66 -13.65
N LEU A 81 7.25 -25.97 -12.38
CA LEU A 81 6.23 -26.43 -11.45
C LEU A 81 5.12 -25.38 -11.29
N TRP A 82 5.47 -24.12 -11.05
CA TRP A 82 4.47 -23.05 -10.84
C TRP A 82 3.55 -22.82 -12.04
N ILE A 83 4.04 -23.02 -13.28
CA ILE A 83 3.22 -22.94 -14.49
C ILE A 83 2.45 -24.24 -14.79
N SER A 84 2.64 -25.29 -13.97
CA SER A 84 1.94 -26.55 -14.15
C SER A 84 0.44 -26.40 -13.86
N ARG A 85 -0.37 -27.26 -14.49
CA ARG A 85 -1.82 -27.27 -14.24
C ARG A 85 -2.15 -27.51 -12.77
N TYR A 86 -1.35 -28.36 -12.10
CA TYR A 86 -1.52 -28.66 -10.69
C TYR A 86 -1.34 -27.40 -9.85
N SER A 87 -0.20 -26.71 -9.98
CA SER A 87 0.09 -25.52 -9.19
C SER A 87 -0.88 -24.38 -9.49
N ILE A 88 -1.22 -24.13 -10.77
CA ILE A 88 -2.21 -23.09 -11.10
C ILE A 88 -3.57 -23.41 -10.46
N SER A 89 -4.04 -24.67 -10.51
CA SER A 89 -5.38 -25.01 -10.03
C SER A 89 -5.47 -25.05 -8.51
N ASN A 90 -4.42 -25.57 -7.85
CA ASN A 90 -4.43 -25.88 -6.42
C ASN A 90 -3.74 -24.81 -5.56
N SER A 91 -3.02 -23.86 -6.17
CA SER A 91 -2.36 -22.82 -5.39
C SER A 91 -3.38 -21.94 -4.65
N LEU A 92 -3.11 -21.75 -3.37
CA LEU A 92 -3.79 -20.78 -2.51
C LEU A 92 -3.35 -19.33 -2.80
N PHE A 93 -2.27 -19.15 -3.56
CA PHE A 93 -1.73 -17.83 -3.90
C PHE A 93 -2.42 -17.18 -5.10
N TYR A 94 -3.12 -17.96 -5.93
CA TYR A 94 -3.82 -17.45 -7.11
C TYR A 94 -5.32 -17.37 -6.82
N ASP A 95 -5.91 -16.20 -7.06
CA ASP A 95 -7.36 -16.08 -7.11
C ASP A 95 -7.93 -16.68 -8.40
N ASP A 96 -9.25 -16.92 -8.43
CA ASP A 96 -9.93 -17.55 -9.56
C ASP A 96 -9.73 -16.80 -10.87
N ARG A 97 -9.65 -15.46 -10.81
CA ARG A 97 -9.37 -14.62 -11.98
C ARG A 97 -7.96 -14.91 -12.51
N ALA A 98 -6.94 -14.93 -11.67
CA ALA A 98 -5.56 -15.22 -12.05
C ALA A 98 -5.45 -16.63 -12.65
N LYS A 99 -6.10 -17.62 -12.05
CA LYS A 99 -6.14 -19.00 -12.58
C LYS A 99 -6.68 -19.06 -14.00
N GLU A 100 -7.78 -18.35 -14.27
CA GLU A 100 -8.38 -18.29 -15.61
C GLU A 100 -7.52 -17.51 -16.60
N ILE A 101 -6.89 -16.41 -16.19
CA ILE A 101 -5.93 -15.68 -17.03
C ILE A 101 -4.75 -16.58 -17.44
N PHE A 102 -4.19 -17.35 -16.50
CA PHE A 102 -3.11 -18.29 -16.82
C PHE A 102 -3.57 -19.41 -17.74
N ALA A 103 -4.79 -19.93 -17.53
CA ALA A 103 -5.38 -20.92 -18.43
C ALA A 103 -5.54 -20.37 -19.86
N LEU A 104 -6.02 -19.14 -20.03
CA LEU A 104 -6.16 -18.50 -21.34
C LEU A 104 -4.82 -18.32 -22.05
N ARG A 105 -3.78 -17.86 -21.34
CA ARG A 105 -2.43 -17.75 -21.90
C ARG A 105 -1.90 -19.10 -22.39
N LYS A 106 -2.13 -20.16 -21.62
CA LYS A 106 -1.75 -21.52 -22.01
C LYS A 106 -2.52 -22.01 -23.24
N GLN A 107 -3.83 -21.77 -23.30
CA GLN A 107 -4.65 -22.12 -24.45
C GLN A 107 -4.21 -21.39 -25.72
N LEU A 108 -3.75 -20.15 -25.60
CA LEU A 108 -3.20 -19.39 -26.73
C LEU A 108 -1.92 -20.03 -27.30
N ILE A 109 -1.03 -20.53 -26.44
CA ILE A 109 0.15 -21.30 -26.89
C ILE A 109 -0.28 -22.60 -27.58
N GLN A 110 -1.29 -23.29 -27.04
CA GLN A 110 -1.84 -24.49 -27.67
C GLN A 110 -2.44 -24.18 -29.04
N PHE A 111 -3.12 -23.04 -29.20
CA PHE A 111 -3.60 -22.56 -30.49
C PHE A 111 -2.46 -22.41 -31.50
N ASP A 112 -1.37 -21.74 -31.13
CA ASP A 112 -0.22 -21.56 -32.02
C ASP A 112 0.39 -22.93 -32.43
N ILE A 113 0.50 -23.89 -31.49
CA ILE A 113 0.97 -25.25 -31.78
C ILE A 113 0.04 -25.98 -32.77
N LEU A 114 -1.29 -25.85 -32.60
CA LEU A 114 -2.26 -26.48 -33.49
C LEU A 114 -2.15 -25.94 -34.92
N CYS A 115 -2.01 -24.61 -35.06
CA CYS A 115 -1.79 -23.96 -36.35
C CYS A 115 -0.50 -24.46 -37.01
N LEU A 116 0.61 -24.52 -36.27
CA LEU A 116 1.90 -25.03 -36.77
C LEU A 116 1.84 -26.50 -37.20
N ARG A 117 0.92 -27.28 -36.61
CA ARG A 117 0.66 -28.68 -36.98
C ARG A 117 -0.40 -28.84 -38.07
N GLY A 118 -0.90 -27.76 -38.65
CA GLY A 118 -1.93 -27.77 -39.70
C GLY A 118 -3.35 -28.12 -39.22
N LEU A 119 -3.59 -28.17 -37.90
CA LEU A 119 -4.88 -28.52 -37.30
C LEU A 119 -5.81 -27.30 -37.17
N ASN A 120 -6.03 -26.61 -38.29
CA ASN A 120 -6.66 -25.28 -38.32
C ASN A 120 -8.12 -25.25 -37.82
N GLU A 121 -8.91 -26.29 -38.06
CA GLU A 121 -10.31 -26.34 -37.60
C GLU A 121 -10.40 -26.42 -36.07
N ILE A 122 -9.52 -27.21 -35.46
CA ILE A 122 -9.42 -27.32 -34.00
C ILE A 122 -8.90 -26.00 -33.43
N ALA A 123 -7.92 -25.38 -34.09
CA ALA A 123 -7.39 -24.08 -33.71
C ALA A 123 -8.47 -22.98 -33.76
N LEU A 124 -9.32 -22.96 -34.80
CA LEU A 124 -10.44 -22.00 -34.93
C LEU A 124 -11.46 -22.14 -33.79
N LYS A 125 -11.80 -23.38 -33.40
CA LYS A 125 -12.68 -23.63 -32.25
C LYS A 125 -12.04 -23.14 -30.95
N LEU A 126 -10.75 -23.42 -30.75
CA LEU A 126 -10.02 -23.01 -29.55
C LEU A 126 -9.92 -21.48 -29.44
N ILE A 127 -9.56 -20.78 -30.52
CA ILE A 127 -9.40 -19.32 -30.48
C ILE A 127 -10.74 -18.61 -30.25
N ALA A 128 -11.86 -19.16 -30.76
CA ALA A 128 -13.19 -18.63 -30.48
C ALA A 128 -13.54 -18.73 -28.98
N GLN A 129 -13.22 -19.85 -28.34
CA GLN A 129 -13.38 -20.03 -26.88
C GLN A 129 -12.50 -19.06 -26.09
N ILE A 130 -11.24 -18.89 -26.52
CA ILE A 130 -10.31 -17.93 -25.91
C ILE A 130 -10.88 -16.52 -25.98
N ILE A 131 -11.35 -16.08 -27.15
CA ILE A 131 -11.96 -14.74 -27.36
C ILE A 131 -13.18 -14.56 -26.46
N GLN A 132 -14.09 -15.54 -26.42
CA GLN A 132 -15.30 -15.47 -25.58
C GLN A 132 -14.95 -15.27 -24.11
N LYS A 133 -14.03 -16.09 -23.58
CA LYS A 133 -13.58 -15.96 -22.19
C LYS A 133 -12.82 -14.65 -21.96
N ALA A 134 -11.94 -14.24 -22.87
CA ALA A 134 -11.16 -13.02 -22.73
C ALA A 134 -12.06 -11.76 -22.69
N LYS A 135 -13.17 -11.75 -23.43
CA LYS A 135 -14.21 -10.70 -23.31
C LYS A 135 -14.86 -10.69 -21.93
N LEU A 136 -15.26 -11.85 -21.40
CA LEU A 136 -15.89 -11.95 -20.09
C LEU A 136 -14.95 -11.44 -18.97
N TYR A 137 -13.67 -11.78 -19.04
CA TYR A 137 -12.64 -11.32 -18.11
C TYR A 137 -12.09 -9.92 -18.41
N GLU A 138 -12.54 -9.30 -19.50
CA GLU A 138 -12.02 -8.02 -20.00
C GLU A 138 -10.47 -8.01 -20.07
N TYR A 139 -9.89 -9.14 -20.45
CA TYR A 139 -8.45 -9.29 -20.53
C TYR A 139 -7.94 -8.81 -21.90
N TYR A 140 -7.96 -7.48 -22.07
CA TYR A 140 -7.85 -6.81 -23.37
C TYR A 140 -6.58 -7.14 -24.15
N ASP A 141 -5.42 -7.28 -23.48
CA ASP A 141 -4.16 -7.63 -24.15
C ASP A 141 -4.25 -8.95 -24.93
N LEU A 142 -4.78 -9.98 -24.27
CA LEU A 142 -4.94 -11.30 -24.87
C LEU A 142 -6.11 -11.34 -25.84
N LEU A 143 -7.19 -10.60 -25.55
CA LEU A 143 -8.36 -10.51 -26.43
C LEU A 143 -7.98 -9.93 -27.79
N VAL A 144 -7.34 -8.76 -27.82
CA VAL A 144 -6.88 -8.10 -29.05
C VAL A 144 -5.94 -9.02 -29.82
N PHE A 145 -4.97 -9.63 -29.14
CA PHE A 145 -4.05 -10.57 -29.77
C PHE A 145 -4.77 -11.77 -30.39
N ALA A 146 -5.73 -12.35 -29.66
CA ALA A 146 -6.52 -13.48 -30.13
C ALA A 146 -7.42 -13.13 -31.32
N LEU A 147 -7.99 -11.92 -31.35
CA LEU A 147 -8.78 -11.41 -32.48
C LEU A 147 -7.92 -11.28 -33.73
N TYR A 148 -6.72 -10.69 -33.64
CA TYR A 148 -5.79 -10.64 -34.78
C TYR A 148 -5.37 -12.03 -35.27
N LYS A 149 -5.13 -12.99 -34.37
CA LYS A 149 -4.82 -14.38 -34.72
C LYS A 149 -6.00 -15.06 -35.44
N LYS A 150 -7.22 -14.86 -34.97
CA LYS A 150 -8.44 -15.35 -35.62
C LYS A 150 -8.62 -14.76 -37.02
N LEU A 151 -8.42 -13.44 -37.17
CA LEU A 151 -8.51 -12.75 -38.45
C LEU A 151 -7.56 -13.38 -39.48
N ARG A 152 -6.28 -13.55 -39.12
CA ARG A 152 -5.25 -14.17 -39.99
C ARG A 152 -5.57 -15.60 -40.40
N LEU A 153 -6.25 -16.36 -39.56
CA LEU A 153 -6.64 -17.74 -39.86
C LEU A 153 -7.89 -17.79 -40.76
N SER A 154 -8.68 -16.70 -40.81
CA SER A 154 -9.95 -16.60 -41.52
C SER A 154 -9.83 -16.03 -42.94
N THR A 155 -8.74 -15.35 -43.29
CA THR A 155 -8.55 -14.58 -44.54
C THR A 155 -8.67 -15.40 -45.84
N ASN A 156 -8.64 -16.74 -45.79
CA ASN A 156 -8.81 -17.57 -46.98
C ASN A 156 -10.28 -17.99 -47.24
N ARG A 157 -11.24 -17.62 -46.36
CA ARG A 157 -12.62 -18.15 -46.38
C ARG A 157 -13.75 -17.15 -46.05
N THR A 158 -13.45 -15.90 -45.69
CA THR A 158 -14.47 -14.91 -45.22
C THR A 158 -14.91 -13.91 -46.28
N VAL A 159 -16.21 -13.56 -46.25
CA VAL A 159 -16.81 -12.47 -47.05
C VAL A 159 -16.30 -11.11 -46.55
N LEU A 160 -16.24 -10.10 -47.43
CA LEU A 160 -15.72 -8.76 -47.12
C LEU A 160 -16.42 -8.10 -45.91
N GLU A 161 -17.72 -8.30 -45.74
CA GLU A 161 -18.51 -7.77 -44.62
C GLU A 161 -18.08 -8.37 -43.26
N ASP A 162 -17.87 -9.69 -43.22
CA ASP A 162 -17.35 -10.38 -42.02
C ASP A 162 -15.96 -9.87 -41.64
N TYR A 163 -15.13 -9.57 -42.63
CA TYR A 163 -13.80 -9.01 -42.42
C TYR A 163 -13.86 -7.61 -41.81
N GLN A 164 -14.72 -6.73 -42.32
CA GLN A 164 -14.92 -5.38 -41.78
C GLN A 164 -15.48 -5.42 -40.36
N SER A 165 -16.44 -6.30 -40.08
CA SER A 165 -16.96 -6.47 -38.71
C SER A 165 -15.88 -6.93 -37.72
N GLN A 166 -14.98 -7.82 -38.14
CA GLN A 166 -13.87 -8.26 -37.29
C GLN A 166 -12.85 -7.15 -37.03
N LEU A 167 -12.57 -6.29 -38.04
CA LEU A 167 -11.72 -5.12 -37.85
C LEU A 167 -12.33 -4.11 -36.89
N ALA A 168 -13.62 -3.79 -37.05
CA ALA A 168 -14.31 -2.87 -36.13
C ALA A 168 -14.32 -3.40 -34.69
N GLU A 169 -14.47 -4.71 -34.51
CA GLU A 169 -14.36 -5.36 -33.19
C GLU A 169 -12.94 -5.22 -32.61
N ILE A 170 -11.90 -5.45 -33.43
CA ILE A 170 -10.50 -5.26 -33.02
C ILE A 170 -10.27 -3.81 -32.58
N ASP A 171 -10.70 -2.84 -33.37
CA ASP A 171 -10.50 -1.41 -33.08
C ASP A 171 -11.18 -1.00 -31.77
N PHE A 172 -12.40 -1.48 -31.52
CA PHE A 172 -13.11 -1.23 -30.26
C PHE A 172 -12.33 -1.76 -29.04
N TYR A 173 -11.84 -3.00 -29.10
CA TYR A 173 -11.10 -3.59 -27.97
C TYR A 173 -9.67 -3.06 -27.86
N GLU A 174 -9.06 -2.61 -28.95
CA GLU A 174 -7.80 -1.84 -28.94
C GLU A 174 -7.98 -0.53 -28.16
N ASP A 175 -9.07 0.19 -28.39
CA ASP A 175 -9.35 1.41 -27.64
C ASP A 175 -9.62 1.12 -26.16
N CYS A 176 -10.37 0.06 -25.83
CA CYS A 176 -10.53 -0.39 -24.44
C CYS A 176 -9.17 -0.70 -23.79
N ARG A 177 -8.29 -1.39 -24.51
CA ARG A 177 -6.92 -1.73 -24.06
C ARG A 177 -6.10 -0.48 -23.77
N LYS A 178 -6.13 0.53 -24.65
CA LYS A 178 -5.41 1.79 -24.47
C LYS A 178 -5.90 2.55 -23.25
N ILE A 179 -7.22 2.64 -23.05
CA ILE A 179 -7.82 3.30 -21.88
C ILE A 179 -7.37 2.61 -20.59
N TYR A 180 -7.46 1.28 -20.56
CA TYR A 180 -7.04 0.47 -19.41
C TYR A 180 -5.56 0.71 -19.05
N HIS A 181 -4.65 0.59 -20.01
CA HIS A 181 -3.21 0.79 -19.75
C HIS A 181 -2.90 2.22 -19.34
N LYS A 182 -3.57 3.20 -19.95
CA LYS A 182 -3.44 4.59 -19.55
C LYS A 182 -3.86 4.79 -18.09
N ALA A 183 -4.99 4.20 -17.67
CA ALA A 183 -5.43 4.25 -16.28
C ALA A 183 -4.42 3.60 -15.32
N GLU A 184 -3.83 2.45 -15.67
CA GLU A 184 -2.78 1.82 -14.85
C GLU A 184 -1.51 2.68 -14.73
N ILE A 185 -1.09 3.32 -15.83
CA ILE A 185 0.05 4.23 -15.86
C ILE A 185 -0.24 5.46 -15.00
N ASP A 186 -1.41 6.08 -15.19
CA ASP A 186 -1.85 7.24 -14.44
C ASP A 186 -1.94 6.92 -12.93
N TYR A 187 -2.36 5.71 -12.57
CA TYR A 187 -2.46 5.26 -11.18
C TYR A 187 -1.07 5.10 -10.57
N LYS A 188 -0.13 4.45 -11.27
CA LYS A 188 1.27 4.35 -10.82
C LYS A 188 1.90 5.73 -10.65
N ASN A 189 1.66 6.65 -11.59
CA ASN A 189 2.15 8.02 -11.52
C ASN A 189 1.57 8.77 -10.31
N LEU A 190 0.28 8.57 -10.00
CA LEU A 190 -0.33 9.12 -8.79
C LEU A 190 0.44 8.68 -7.54
N TYR A 191 0.72 7.39 -7.36
CA TYR A 191 1.43 6.90 -6.16
C TYR A 191 2.92 7.27 -6.10
N ILE A 192 3.60 7.37 -7.25
CA ILE A 192 4.99 7.86 -7.30
C ILE A 192 5.02 9.31 -6.82
N HIS A 193 4.09 10.13 -7.30
CA HIS A 193 4.05 11.56 -6.98
C HIS A 193 3.32 11.90 -5.67
N LEU A 194 2.51 11.01 -5.09
CA LEU A 194 1.95 11.18 -3.74
C LEU A 194 3.05 11.32 -2.68
N ASN A 195 4.23 10.74 -2.92
CA ASN A 195 5.40 10.92 -2.07
C ASN A 195 6.14 12.26 -2.32
N GLU A 196 5.79 12.98 -3.39
CA GLU A 196 6.37 14.26 -3.78
C GLU A 196 5.35 15.40 -3.59
N LYS A 197 5.22 15.88 -2.34
CA LYS A 197 4.29 16.98 -1.98
C LYS A 197 4.45 18.29 -2.77
N LYS A 198 5.51 18.45 -3.59
CA LYS A 198 5.76 19.63 -4.44
C LYS A 198 4.59 19.98 -5.38
N LYS A 199 3.65 19.07 -5.62
CA LYS A 199 2.62 19.20 -6.64
C LYS A 199 1.18 18.92 -6.18
N ILE A 200 0.85 18.98 -4.88
CA ILE A 200 -0.50 18.60 -4.39
C ILE A 200 -1.64 19.31 -5.17
N ILE A 201 -1.53 20.61 -5.44
CA ILE A 201 -2.56 21.36 -6.20
C ILE A 201 -2.59 20.94 -7.68
N GLU A 202 -1.44 20.69 -8.30
CA GLU A 202 -1.37 20.18 -9.67
C GLU A 202 -1.92 18.74 -9.75
N GLN A 203 -1.72 17.94 -8.70
CA GLN A 203 -2.22 16.59 -8.58
C GLN A 203 -3.73 16.56 -8.40
N GLU A 204 -4.31 17.42 -7.56
CA GLU A 204 -5.77 17.58 -7.42
C GLU A 204 -6.42 17.91 -8.77
N LYS A 205 -5.86 18.88 -9.52
CA LYS A 205 -6.38 19.22 -10.85
C LYS A 205 -6.20 18.08 -11.86
N ASN A 206 -5.10 17.35 -11.77
CA ASN A 206 -4.84 16.23 -12.67
C ASN A 206 -5.78 15.05 -12.40
N ILE A 207 -6.02 14.70 -11.13
CA ILE A 207 -6.91 13.59 -10.78
C ILE A 207 -8.36 13.90 -11.17
N GLU A 208 -8.84 15.14 -11.00
CA GLU A 208 -10.17 15.56 -11.47
C GLU A 208 -10.33 15.42 -12.99
N LYS A 209 -9.27 15.71 -13.76
CA LYS A 209 -9.27 15.50 -15.21
C LYS A 209 -9.32 14.01 -15.55
N ILE A 210 -8.55 13.18 -14.85
CA ILE A 210 -8.53 11.72 -15.05
C ILE A 210 -9.91 11.13 -14.74
N VAL A 211 -10.53 11.49 -13.62
CA VAL A 211 -11.86 11.02 -13.21
C VAL A 211 -12.91 11.36 -14.26
N ARG A 212 -12.94 12.60 -14.77
CA ARG A 212 -13.88 13.01 -15.83
C ARG A 212 -13.70 12.23 -17.13
N ASN A 213 -12.44 11.99 -17.54
CA ASN A 213 -12.18 11.21 -18.75
C ASN A 213 -12.61 9.75 -18.58
N LEU A 214 -12.28 9.13 -17.44
CA LEU A 214 -12.67 7.75 -17.15
C LEU A 214 -14.18 7.59 -17.03
N GLU A 215 -14.89 8.58 -16.50
CA GLU A 215 -16.36 8.58 -16.47
C GLU A 215 -16.97 8.49 -17.86
N ALA A 216 -16.50 9.33 -18.79
CA ALA A 216 -16.91 9.27 -20.20
C ALA A 216 -16.53 7.93 -20.85
N ASP A 217 -15.35 7.40 -20.53
CA ASP A 217 -14.90 6.09 -21.03
C ASP A 217 -15.74 4.93 -20.49
N VAL A 218 -16.21 4.99 -19.24
CA VAL A 218 -17.13 4.00 -18.66
C VAL A 218 -18.46 4.01 -19.42
N ILE A 219 -19.02 5.18 -19.70
CA ILE A 219 -20.29 5.31 -20.45
C ILE A 219 -20.13 4.73 -21.86
N ARG A 220 -19.02 5.08 -22.53
CA ARG A 220 -18.73 4.64 -23.90
C ARG A 220 -18.48 3.14 -24.02
N THR A 221 -17.65 2.58 -23.14
CA THR A 221 -17.18 1.19 -23.25
C THR A 221 -18.07 0.20 -22.50
N LYS A 222 -18.81 0.66 -21.49
CA LYS A 222 -19.55 -0.16 -20.51
C LYS A 222 -18.65 -1.20 -19.81
N SER A 223 -17.33 -0.98 -19.83
CA SER A 223 -16.34 -1.88 -19.26
C SER A 223 -16.36 -1.82 -17.75
N LYS A 224 -16.40 -2.99 -17.11
CA LYS A 224 -16.39 -3.09 -15.66
C LYS A 224 -14.99 -2.85 -15.09
N THR A 225 -13.94 -3.20 -15.84
CA THR A 225 -12.53 -2.96 -15.49
C THR A 225 -12.18 -1.47 -15.61
N ILE A 226 -12.71 -0.78 -16.63
CA ILE A 226 -12.55 0.68 -16.71
C ILE A 226 -13.34 1.35 -15.56
N ARG A 227 -14.56 0.85 -15.23
CA ARG A 227 -15.33 1.34 -14.07
C ARG A 227 -14.61 1.11 -12.74
N TYR A 228 -13.94 -0.02 -12.57
CA TYR A 228 -13.08 -0.28 -11.42
C TYR A 228 -12.00 0.81 -11.28
N ASN A 229 -11.29 1.15 -12.37
CA ASN A 229 -10.29 2.21 -12.35
C ASN A 229 -10.91 3.59 -12.06
N TYR A 230 -12.06 3.91 -12.65
CA TYR A 230 -12.80 5.15 -12.34
C TYR A 230 -13.05 5.30 -10.84
N PHE A 231 -13.55 4.25 -10.18
CA PHE A 231 -13.79 4.28 -8.74
C PHE A 231 -12.51 4.43 -7.90
N LEU A 232 -11.40 3.79 -8.31
CA LEU A 232 -10.11 4.00 -7.64
C LEU A 232 -9.71 5.48 -7.63
N PHE A 233 -9.77 6.15 -8.79
CA PHE A 233 -9.40 7.56 -8.88
C PHE A 233 -10.42 8.48 -8.21
N LYS A 234 -11.72 8.20 -8.33
CA LYS A 234 -12.77 9.01 -7.71
C LYS A 234 -12.66 8.98 -6.18
N ALA A 235 -12.40 7.82 -5.59
CA ALA A 235 -12.23 7.71 -4.15
C ALA A 235 -10.99 8.44 -3.64
N GLU A 236 -9.86 8.34 -4.36
CA GLU A 236 -8.63 9.05 -4.00
C GLU A 236 -8.75 10.57 -4.21
N MET A 237 -9.47 11.03 -5.24
CA MET A 237 -9.80 12.45 -5.44
C MET A 237 -10.53 13.01 -4.22
N TYR A 238 -11.59 12.35 -3.76
CA TYR A 238 -12.29 12.77 -2.54
C TYR A 238 -11.41 12.71 -1.30
N HIS A 239 -10.49 11.74 -1.24
CA HIS A 239 -9.54 11.63 -0.14
C HIS A 239 -8.59 12.84 -0.07
N LEU A 240 -8.03 13.26 -1.22
CA LEU A 240 -7.17 14.45 -1.32
C LEU A 240 -7.90 15.74 -0.95
N GLN A 241 -9.21 15.81 -1.26
CA GLN A 241 -10.06 16.95 -0.92
C GLN A 241 -10.47 16.99 0.57
N ASP A 242 -10.02 16.04 1.40
CA ASP A 242 -10.46 15.79 2.79
C ASP A 242 -11.97 15.42 2.90
N ASN A 243 -12.60 14.94 1.82
CA ASN A 243 -13.99 14.46 1.81
C ASN A 243 -14.05 12.94 2.04
N TYR A 244 -13.72 12.52 3.25
CA TYR A 244 -13.61 11.10 3.59
C TYR A 244 -14.95 10.35 3.58
N VAL A 245 -16.08 11.05 3.75
CA VAL A 245 -17.43 10.47 3.67
C VAL A 245 -17.69 9.99 2.24
N ARG A 246 -17.49 10.86 1.24
CA ARG A 246 -17.65 10.48 -0.17
C ARG A 246 -16.60 9.48 -0.61
N SER A 247 -15.36 9.60 -0.12
CA SER A 247 -14.31 8.61 -0.39
C SER A 247 -14.73 7.22 0.10
N ALA A 248 -15.25 7.10 1.33
CA ALA A 248 -15.75 5.83 1.88
C ALA A 248 -16.91 5.24 1.07
N ALA A 249 -17.89 6.06 0.67
CA ALA A 249 -19.00 5.60 -0.17
C ALA A 249 -18.53 5.02 -1.51
N VAL A 250 -17.58 5.68 -2.18
CA VAL A 250 -17.03 5.17 -3.45
C VAL A 250 -16.26 3.85 -3.23
N TRP A 251 -15.55 3.70 -2.11
CA TRP A 251 -14.89 2.43 -1.79
C TRP A 251 -15.90 1.30 -1.55
N GLU A 252 -17.03 1.57 -0.92
CA GLU A 252 -18.11 0.60 -0.74
C GLU A 252 -18.73 0.17 -2.07
N GLU A 253 -18.99 1.13 -2.98
CA GLU A 253 -19.44 0.85 -4.35
C GLU A 253 -18.42 -0.01 -5.12
N LEU A 254 -17.13 0.27 -4.97
CA LEU A 254 -16.07 -0.52 -5.59
C LEU A 254 -16.04 -1.95 -5.05
N ILE A 255 -16.15 -2.11 -3.72
CA ILE A 255 -16.21 -3.44 -3.08
C ILE A 255 -17.40 -4.22 -3.64
N GLN A 256 -18.57 -3.59 -3.75
CA GLN A 256 -19.77 -4.21 -4.33
C GLN A 256 -19.56 -4.60 -5.80
N LEU A 257 -18.96 -3.73 -6.61
CA LEU A 257 -18.65 -4.02 -8.02
C LEU A 257 -17.74 -5.24 -8.15
N VAL A 258 -16.69 -5.33 -7.33
CA VAL A 258 -15.72 -6.41 -7.39
C VAL A 258 -16.29 -7.71 -6.82
N SER A 259 -17.05 -7.65 -5.72
CA SER A 259 -17.62 -8.84 -5.08
C SER A 259 -18.77 -9.45 -5.87
N SER A 260 -19.59 -8.62 -6.54
CA SER A 260 -20.71 -9.10 -7.37
C SER A 260 -20.29 -9.60 -8.74
N ASN A 261 -19.08 -9.27 -9.19
CA ASN A 261 -18.59 -9.66 -10.50
C ASN A 261 -17.48 -10.70 -10.41
N LYS A 262 -17.82 -11.96 -10.68
CA LYS A 262 -16.89 -13.10 -10.75
C LYS A 262 -15.64 -12.80 -11.58
N TYR A 263 -15.75 -12.01 -12.65
CA TYR A 263 -14.65 -11.71 -13.57
C TYR A 263 -13.71 -10.60 -13.07
N LEU A 264 -14.19 -9.73 -12.16
CA LEU A 264 -13.37 -8.73 -11.47
C LEU A 264 -12.88 -9.18 -10.10
N ASN A 265 -13.53 -10.18 -9.52
CA ASN A 265 -13.27 -10.65 -8.18
C ASN A 265 -11.83 -11.14 -8.04
N SER A 266 -10.97 -10.27 -7.51
CA SER A 266 -9.61 -10.58 -7.12
C SER A 266 -9.50 -10.38 -5.62
N THR A 267 -8.94 -11.38 -4.94
CA THR A 267 -8.76 -11.32 -3.48
C THR A 267 -7.87 -10.14 -3.11
N HIS A 268 -6.84 -9.88 -3.92
CA HIS A 268 -5.95 -8.75 -3.73
C HIS A 268 -6.67 -7.41 -3.94
N GLY A 269 -7.44 -7.25 -5.02
CA GLY A 269 -8.19 -6.01 -5.31
C GLY A 269 -9.25 -5.70 -4.24
N LEU A 270 -9.98 -6.72 -3.77
CA LEU A 270 -10.89 -6.58 -2.63
C LEU A 270 -10.15 -6.18 -1.36
N GLY A 271 -9.03 -6.84 -1.07
CA GLY A 271 -8.20 -6.53 0.08
C GLY A 271 -7.74 -5.07 0.09
N LEU A 272 -7.29 -4.55 -1.07
CA LEU A 272 -6.90 -3.16 -1.24
C LEU A 272 -8.09 -2.19 -1.06
N ALA A 273 -9.25 -2.52 -1.62
CA ALA A 273 -10.45 -1.69 -1.47
C ALA A 273 -10.91 -1.62 -0.01
N TYR A 274 -10.96 -2.75 0.71
CA TYR A 274 -11.24 -2.78 2.14
C TYR A 274 -10.20 -2.01 2.95
N TYR A 275 -8.91 -2.11 2.59
CA TYR A 275 -7.86 -1.36 3.26
C TYR A 275 -8.07 0.16 3.14
N ASN A 276 -8.39 0.66 1.94
CA ASN A 276 -8.62 2.09 1.72
C ASN A 276 -9.96 2.59 2.30
N LEU A 277 -10.99 1.74 2.35
CA LEU A 277 -12.21 2.02 3.10
C LEU A 277 -11.89 2.17 4.59
N GLY A 278 -11.14 1.22 5.17
CA GLY A 278 -10.71 1.25 6.55
C GLY A 278 -9.89 2.50 6.87
N ARG A 279 -8.98 2.90 5.97
CA ARG A 279 -8.24 4.16 6.05
C ARG A 279 -9.19 5.37 6.12
N SER A 280 -10.18 5.43 5.23
CA SER A 280 -11.17 6.51 5.22
C SER A 280 -12.00 6.55 6.50
N GLN A 281 -12.38 5.39 7.04
CA GLN A 281 -13.08 5.27 8.33
C GLN A 281 -12.23 5.76 9.51
N VAL A 282 -10.91 5.55 9.49
CA VAL A 282 -9.99 6.15 10.49
C VAL A 282 -10.03 7.67 10.41
N PHE A 283 -9.99 8.25 9.20
CA PHE A 283 -10.10 9.70 9.04
C PHE A 283 -11.45 10.27 9.49
N LEU A 284 -12.50 9.45 9.43
CA LEU A 284 -13.84 9.78 9.95
C LEU A 284 -13.99 9.56 11.46
N PHE A 285 -12.94 9.10 12.15
CA PHE A 285 -12.97 8.72 13.56
C PHE A 285 -13.95 7.56 13.88
N ASP A 286 -14.36 6.79 12.87
CA ASP A 286 -15.16 5.57 13.03
C ASP A 286 -14.23 4.37 13.22
N PHE A 287 -13.60 4.32 14.38
CA PHE A 287 -12.61 3.28 14.70
C PHE A 287 -13.21 1.88 14.78
N SER A 288 -14.48 1.75 15.17
CA SER A 288 -15.16 0.46 15.23
C SER A 288 -15.28 -0.16 13.84
N SER A 289 -15.81 0.60 12.88
CA SER A 289 -15.89 0.16 11.49
C SER A 289 -14.50 -0.03 10.89
N ALA A 290 -13.56 0.89 11.15
CA ALA A 290 -12.20 0.81 10.63
C ALA A 290 -11.50 -0.49 11.03
N LYS A 291 -11.55 -0.90 12.31
CA LYS A 291 -10.96 -2.16 12.78
C LYS A 291 -11.54 -3.37 12.06
N HIS A 292 -12.87 -3.41 11.89
CA HIS A 292 -13.53 -4.52 11.19
C HIS A 292 -13.13 -4.60 9.72
N THR A 293 -13.16 -3.47 9.03
CA THR A 293 -12.81 -3.34 7.61
C THR A 293 -11.34 -3.67 7.36
N LEU A 294 -10.41 -3.15 8.17
CA LEU A 294 -8.99 -3.43 8.08
C LEU A 294 -8.68 -4.91 8.38
N LYS A 295 -9.40 -5.54 9.31
CA LYS A 295 -9.25 -6.98 9.58
C LYS A 295 -9.69 -7.82 8.37
N LYS A 296 -10.78 -7.45 7.69
CA LYS A 296 -11.18 -8.08 6.43
C LYS A 296 -10.13 -7.91 5.35
N ALA A 297 -9.58 -6.70 5.20
CA ALA A 297 -8.48 -6.43 4.28
C ALA A 297 -7.29 -7.37 4.55
N PHE A 298 -6.85 -7.45 5.82
CA PHE A 298 -5.76 -8.32 6.24
C PHE A 298 -6.02 -9.81 5.94
N GLN A 299 -7.24 -10.29 6.17
CA GLN A 299 -7.61 -11.68 5.87
C GLN A 299 -7.51 -11.98 4.37
N LEU A 300 -7.87 -11.03 3.51
CA LEU A 300 -7.79 -11.16 2.05
C LEU A 300 -6.35 -11.02 1.53
N THR A 301 -5.51 -10.23 2.18
CA THR A 301 -4.14 -9.97 1.72
C THR A 301 -3.05 -10.69 2.51
N ARG A 302 -3.38 -11.68 3.35
CA ARG A 302 -2.46 -12.31 4.32
C ARG A 302 -1.15 -12.84 3.72
N TYR A 303 -1.13 -13.11 2.43
CA TYR A 303 0.04 -13.62 1.70
C TYR A 303 0.91 -12.53 1.04
N PHE A 304 0.55 -11.25 1.17
CA PHE A 304 1.27 -10.11 0.60
C PHE A 304 1.94 -9.29 1.71
N ASP A 305 3.26 -9.46 1.83
CA ASP A 305 4.12 -8.97 2.92
C ASP A 305 4.00 -7.46 3.28
N PRO A 306 3.89 -6.51 2.33
CA PRO A 306 3.79 -5.08 2.67
C PRO A 306 2.46 -4.70 3.36
N ASN A 307 1.39 -5.46 3.10
CA ASN A 307 0.05 -5.15 3.59
C ASN A 307 -0.12 -5.57 5.05
N THR A 308 0.60 -6.61 5.50
CA THR A 308 0.61 -7.07 6.89
C THR A 308 1.18 -6.01 7.83
N THR A 309 2.32 -5.42 7.46
CA THR A 309 2.92 -4.32 8.24
C THR A 309 1.97 -3.13 8.33
N SER A 310 1.40 -2.73 7.19
CA SER A 310 0.47 -1.60 7.12
C SER A 310 -0.75 -1.81 8.02
N TYR A 311 -1.32 -3.02 8.03
CA TYR A 311 -2.41 -3.39 8.93
C TYR A 311 -2.06 -3.14 10.41
N PHE A 312 -0.92 -3.68 10.89
CA PHE A 312 -0.52 -3.51 12.30
C PHE A 312 -0.20 -2.05 12.65
N MET A 313 0.32 -1.25 11.70
CA MET A 313 0.49 0.19 11.91
C MET A 313 -0.85 0.90 12.12
N TYR A 314 -1.88 0.60 11.32
CA TYR A 314 -3.20 1.19 11.55
C TYR A 314 -3.84 0.70 12.84
N MET A 315 -3.71 -0.59 13.18
CA MET A 315 -4.22 -1.12 14.44
C MET A 315 -3.54 -0.46 15.65
N PHE A 316 -2.23 -0.22 15.58
CA PHE A 316 -1.49 0.57 16.55
C PHE A 316 -2.03 2.00 16.66
N LEU A 317 -2.18 2.70 15.53
CA LEU A 317 -2.65 4.09 15.51
C LEU A 317 -4.08 4.22 16.07
N ILE A 318 -4.97 3.29 15.69
CA ILE A 318 -6.33 3.25 16.25
C ILE A 318 -6.26 3.02 17.76
N ALA A 319 -5.50 2.04 18.24
CA ALA A 319 -5.34 1.79 19.68
C ALA A 319 -4.73 2.99 20.43
N TYR A 320 -3.81 3.69 19.78
CA TYR A 320 -3.18 4.90 20.31
C TYR A 320 -4.19 6.04 20.50
N TYR A 321 -5.11 6.22 19.56
CA TYR A 321 -6.15 7.26 19.66
C TYR A 321 -7.32 6.83 20.55
N GLU A 322 -7.73 5.56 20.53
CA GLU A 322 -8.73 5.00 21.45
C GLU A 322 -8.19 4.74 22.86
N VAL A 323 -6.93 5.09 23.13
CA VAL A 323 -6.30 5.05 24.45
C VAL A 323 -6.35 3.66 25.12
N SER A 324 -6.31 2.61 24.28
CA SER A 324 -6.30 1.20 24.72
C SER A 324 -4.89 0.71 24.99
N LYS A 325 -4.40 0.88 26.23
CA LYS A 325 -3.01 0.52 26.64
C LYS A 325 -2.58 -0.87 26.20
N LYS A 326 -3.42 -1.87 26.46
CA LYS A 326 -3.16 -3.28 26.09
C LYS A 326 -3.03 -3.48 24.58
N GLU A 327 -3.85 -2.78 23.78
CA GLU A 327 -3.76 -2.89 22.32
C GLU A 327 -2.58 -2.09 21.76
N ILE A 328 -2.20 -0.96 22.38
CA ILE A 328 -1.00 -0.20 22.02
C ILE A 328 0.22 -1.10 22.17
N GLU A 329 0.42 -1.69 23.36
CA GLU A 329 1.55 -2.58 23.68
C GLU A 329 1.58 -3.78 22.73
N ARG A 330 0.46 -4.47 22.56
CA ARG A 330 0.37 -5.63 21.66
C ARG A 330 0.79 -5.30 20.22
N ASN A 331 0.26 -4.22 19.65
CA ASN A 331 0.53 -3.91 18.25
C ASN A 331 1.93 -3.33 18.04
N ILE A 332 2.47 -2.55 18.98
CA ILE A 332 3.83 -2.04 18.87
C ILE A 332 4.87 -3.16 19.05
N ASP A 333 4.62 -4.15 19.91
CA ASP A 333 5.49 -5.31 20.06
C ASP A 333 5.57 -6.14 18.77
N ILE A 334 4.44 -6.32 18.07
CA ILE A 334 4.41 -6.97 16.76
C ILE A 334 5.25 -6.16 15.75
N LEU A 335 5.06 -4.85 15.68
CA LEU A 335 5.82 -3.98 14.77
C LEU A 335 7.33 -3.99 15.09
N ASN A 336 7.70 -3.99 16.38
CA ASN A 336 9.09 -4.12 16.82
C ASN A 336 9.66 -5.48 16.44
N SER A 337 8.88 -6.57 16.56
CA SER A 337 9.34 -7.89 16.13
C SER A 337 9.67 -7.91 14.63
N TYR A 338 8.86 -7.26 13.79
CA TYR A 338 9.13 -7.11 12.35
C TYR A 338 10.34 -6.23 12.06
N PHE A 339 10.60 -5.22 12.90
CA PHE A 339 11.79 -4.38 12.80
C PHE A 339 13.04 -5.21 13.07
N TYR A 340 13.09 -5.93 14.19
CA TYR A 340 14.25 -6.73 14.58
C TYR A 340 14.49 -7.93 13.67
N SER A 341 13.44 -8.49 13.07
CA SER A 341 13.56 -9.57 12.07
C SER A 341 13.94 -9.06 10.68
N GLY A 342 14.08 -7.75 10.47
CA GLY A 342 14.40 -7.16 9.18
C GLY A 342 13.27 -7.23 8.14
N ILE A 343 12.04 -7.53 8.55
CA ILE A 343 10.86 -7.50 7.67
C ILE A 343 10.54 -6.05 7.28
N ILE A 344 10.62 -5.13 8.24
CA ILE A 344 10.46 -3.69 7.96
C ILE A 344 11.82 -3.00 7.92
N VAL A 345 12.06 -2.29 6.83
CA VAL A 345 13.34 -1.61 6.56
C VAL A 345 13.13 -0.15 6.22
N HIS A 346 14.22 0.63 6.29
CA HIS A 346 14.29 2.03 5.87
C HIS A 346 13.19 2.92 6.47
N TYR A 347 12.28 3.41 5.63
CA TYR A 347 11.27 4.39 5.99
C TYR A 347 10.23 3.85 6.99
N LEU A 348 9.81 2.58 6.84
CA LEU A 348 8.84 1.96 7.76
C LEU A 348 9.46 1.69 9.13
N ALA A 349 10.71 1.23 9.17
CA ALA A 349 11.46 1.06 10.40
C ALA A 349 11.57 2.38 11.19
N ALA A 350 11.88 3.48 10.50
CA ALA A 350 11.96 4.80 11.13
C ALA A 350 10.60 5.30 11.65
N LYS A 351 9.47 4.95 11.01
CA LYS A 351 8.13 5.23 11.57
C LYS A 351 7.88 4.50 12.88
N VAL A 352 8.23 3.21 12.95
CA VAL A 352 8.07 2.42 14.18
C VAL A 352 8.92 3.00 15.31
N GLN A 353 10.15 3.42 15.03
CA GLN A 353 10.98 4.10 16.04
C GLN A 353 10.38 5.44 16.48
N PHE A 354 9.82 6.23 15.57
CA PHE A 354 9.09 7.45 15.93
C PHE A 354 7.86 7.16 16.80
N TYR A 355 7.12 6.08 16.51
CA TYR A 355 6.00 5.64 17.34
C TYR A 355 6.45 5.25 18.75
N ASN A 356 7.55 4.49 18.88
CA ASN A 356 8.16 4.18 20.16
C ASN A 356 8.56 5.47 20.92
N ALA A 357 9.12 6.47 20.23
CA ALA A 357 9.46 7.75 20.84
C ALA A 357 8.22 8.48 21.40
N CYS A 358 7.11 8.46 20.67
CA CYS A 358 5.84 9.03 21.13
C CYS A 358 5.28 8.26 22.34
N ILE A 359 5.38 6.92 22.36
CA ILE A 359 4.98 6.11 23.52
C ILE A 359 5.83 6.46 24.74
N LYS A 360 7.15 6.60 24.58
CA LYS A 360 8.04 7.02 25.67
C LYS A 360 7.73 8.41 26.18
N PHE A 361 7.35 9.34 25.29
CA PHE A 361 6.91 10.68 25.66
C PHE A 361 5.66 10.63 26.56
N ILE A 362 4.62 9.88 26.18
CA ILE A 362 3.39 9.78 27.00
C ILE A 362 3.61 9.01 28.31
N GLN A 363 4.66 8.17 28.37
CA GLN A 363 5.11 7.50 29.59
C GLN A 363 6.00 8.40 30.46
N GLN A 364 6.26 9.64 30.05
CA GLN A 364 7.14 10.61 30.70
C GLN A 364 8.62 10.16 30.77
N ASP A 365 9.01 9.18 29.95
CA ASP A 365 10.40 8.78 29.73
C ASP A 365 11.00 9.61 28.59
N TYR A 366 11.14 10.93 28.84
CA TYR A 366 11.58 11.91 27.85
C TYR A 366 13.01 11.65 27.36
N LYS A 367 13.87 11.07 28.22
CA LYS A 367 15.24 10.71 27.86
C LYS A 367 15.25 9.60 26.81
N SER A 368 14.52 8.50 27.02
CA SER A 368 14.43 7.43 26.02
C SER A 368 13.71 7.89 24.76
N SER A 369 12.65 8.71 24.91
CA SER A 369 11.95 9.33 23.78
C SER A 369 12.92 10.09 22.87
N TYR A 370 13.74 10.98 23.45
CA TYR A 370 14.72 11.76 22.71
C TYR A 370 15.80 10.89 22.04
N LEU A 371 16.28 9.83 22.71
CA LEU A 371 17.29 8.93 22.14
C LEU A 371 16.77 8.22 20.88
N LEU A 372 15.53 7.73 20.90
CA LEU A 372 14.90 7.05 19.77
C LEU A 372 14.76 7.96 18.54
N LEU A 373 14.67 9.29 18.73
CA LEU A 373 14.62 10.25 17.63
C LEU A 373 15.96 10.41 16.89
N ASN A 374 17.06 9.86 17.40
CA ASN A 374 18.32 9.83 16.64
C ASN A 374 18.34 8.72 15.56
N ASP A 375 17.46 7.73 15.69
CA ASP A 375 17.40 6.55 14.82
C ASP A 375 16.37 6.68 13.68
N VAL A 376 15.78 7.86 13.49
CA VAL A 376 14.73 8.11 12.48
C VAL A 376 15.21 8.83 11.21
N LYS A 377 16.51 8.74 10.88
CA LYS A 377 17.14 9.46 9.74
C LYS A 377 16.40 9.33 8.41
N ALA A 378 15.78 8.17 8.14
CA ALA A 378 15.01 7.97 6.90
C ALA A 378 13.79 8.91 6.79
N LEU A 379 13.20 9.31 7.92
CA LEU A 379 12.09 10.26 7.96
C LEU A 379 12.55 11.71 7.77
N GLU A 380 13.80 12.03 8.08
CA GLU A 380 14.34 13.39 7.93
C GLU A 380 14.48 13.83 6.47
N GLN A 381 14.47 12.86 5.54
CA GLN A 381 14.46 13.12 4.10
C GLN A 381 13.15 13.80 3.65
N ASP A 382 12.05 13.60 4.36
CA ASP A 382 10.82 14.38 4.18
C ASP A 382 11.02 15.76 4.82
N LYS A 383 11.17 16.78 3.97
CA LYS A 383 11.54 18.14 4.39
C LYS A 383 10.43 18.89 5.14
N GLU A 384 9.18 18.46 5.05
CA GLU A 384 8.02 19.25 5.51
C GLU A 384 7.16 18.52 6.55
N SER A 385 6.90 17.20 6.42
CA SER A 385 5.98 16.52 7.35
C SER A 385 6.71 15.89 8.54
N TRP A 386 7.44 14.82 8.31
CA TRP A 386 8.02 14.03 9.40
C TRP A 386 9.19 14.74 10.08
N ASN A 387 10.06 15.40 9.33
CA ASN A 387 11.22 16.12 9.90
C ASN A 387 10.79 17.27 10.83
N ILE A 388 9.71 17.99 10.49
CA ILE A 388 9.17 19.03 11.36
C ILE A 388 8.64 18.41 12.66
N ALA A 389 7.85 17.34 12.58
CA ALA A 389 7.32 16.67 13.78
C ALA A 389 8.42 16.08 14.67
N ILE A 390 9.45 15.46 14.10
CA ILE A 390 10.63 14.97 14.83
C ILE A 390 11.30 16.12 15.58
N ARG A 391 11.53 17.26 14.92
CA ARG A 391 12.13 18.45 15.55
C ARG A 391 11.28 19.03 16.66
N ILE A 392 9.96 19.13 16.46
CA ILE A 392 9.02 19.60 17.48
C ILE A 392 9.06 18.67 18.70
N LEU A 393 8.98 17.35 18.49
CA LEU A 393 9.04 16.38 19.59
C LEU A 393 10.40 16.40 20.32
N SER A 394 11.50 16.58 19.59
CA SER A 394 12.83 16.79 20.19
C SER A 394 12.89 18.05 21.08
N ILE A 395 12.31 19.16 20.62
CA ILE A 395 12.21 20.39 21.42
C ILE A 395 11.37 20.15 22.67
N MET A 396 10.21 19.51 22.52
CA MET A 396 9.35 19.17 23.66
C MET A 396 10.08 18.30 24.68
N ASN A 397 10.79 17.26 24.24
CA ASN A 397 11.61 16.42 25.12
C ASN A 397 12.67 17.23 25.89
N GLN A 398 13.38 18.15 25.24
CA GLN A 398 14.40 18.96 25.95
C GLN A 398 13.80 19.93 26.95
N ILE A 399 12.62 20.47 26.67
CA ILE A 399 11.88 21.33 27.60
C ILE A 399 11.41 20.51 28.82
N GLU A 400 10.92 19.29 28.61
CA GLU A 400 10.51 18.38 29.68
C GLU A 400 11.69 17.94 30.56
N LEU A 401 12.87 17.84 29.98
CA LEU A 401 14.13 17.57 30.70
C LEU A 401 14.75 18.83 31.31
N GLU A 402 14.07 19.98 31.23
CA GLU A 402 14.55 21.30 31.69
C GLU A 402 15.90 21.74 31.08
N ASN A 403 16.27 21.15 29.94
CA ASN A 403 17.48 21.48 29.20
C ASN A 403 17.21 22.64 28.22
N TYR A 404 16.92 23.81 28.79
CA TYR A 404 16.49 24.99 28.05
C TYR A 404 17.54 25.51 27.05
N ALA A 405 18.83 25.37 27.35
CA ALA A 405 19.90 25.78 26.44
C ALA A 405 19.91 24.97 25.15
N LEU A 406 19.72 23.65 25.24
CA LEU A 406 19.60 22.80 24.06
C LEU A 406 18.26 23.03 23.35
N ALA A 407 17.18 23.24 24.09
CA ALA A 407 15.88 23.59 23.51
C ALA A 407 15.95 24.88 22.66
N ASP A 408 16.62 25.94 23.14
CA ASP A 408 16.83 27.19 22.38
C ASP A 408 17.55 26.93 21.06
N THR A 409 18.61 26.11 21.11
CA THR A 409 19.38 25.71 19.92
C THR A 409 18.50 24.96 18.91
N LEU A 410 17.67 24.02 19.38
CA LEU A 410 16.77 23.24 18.54
C LEU A 410 15.65 24.10 17.95
N ILE A 411 15.09 25.04 18.71
CA ILE A 411 14.06 25.98 18.24
C ILE A 411 14.62 26.86 17.12
N GLU A 412 15.82 27.41 17.30
CA GLU A 412 16.45 28.24 16.27
C GLU A 412 16.80 27.43 15.01
N ASN A 413 17.25 26.17 15.18
CA ASN A 413 17.50 25.26 14.07
C ASN A 413 16.21 24.91 13.30
N LEU A 414 15.10 24.67 14.00
CA LEU A 414 13.79 24.44 13.39
C LEU A 414 13.30 25.68 12.63
N ARG A 415 13.44 26.87 13.21
CA ARG A 415 13.10 28.15 12.54
C ARG A 415 13.89 28.33 11.25
N LYS A 416 15.22 28.18 11.29
CA LYS A 416 16.10 28.27 10.11
C LYS A 416 15.77 27.20 9.05
N HIS A 417 15.41 25.99 9.47
CA HIS A 417 14.96 24.93 8.57
C HIS A 417 13.66 25.32 7.86
N HIS A 418 12.65 25.73 8.62
CA HIS A 418 11.36 26.17 8.10
C HIS A 418 11.49 27.31 7.09
N GLU A 419 12.27 28.35 7.41
CA GLU A 419 12.52 29.48 6.49
C GLU A 419 13.19 29.07 5.18
N ARG A 420 14.05 28.06 5.20
CA ARG A 420 14.66 27.50 3.97
C ARG A 420 13.64 26.69 3.17
N VAL A 421 12.85 25.86 3.85
CA VAL A 421 11.87 24.98 3.21
C VAL A 421 10.75 25.78 2.57
N LYS A 422 10.22 26.81 3.26
CA LYS A 422 9.15 27.71 2.80
C LYS A 422 9.45 28.40 1.46
N LYS A 423 10.73 28.56 1.11
CA LYS A 423 11.16 29.10 -0.20
C LYS A 423 10.99 28.12 -1.36
N THR A 424 10.88 26.83 -1.07
CA THR A 424 10.94 25.75 -2.07
C THR A 424 9.71 24.86 -2.09
N LEU A 425 8.95 24.82 -1.00
CA LEU A 425 7.79 23.97 -0.79
C LEU A 425 6.66 24.77 -0.15
N PRO A 426 5.39 24.45 -0.46
CA PRO A 426 4.29 24.85 0.40
C PRO A 426 4.51 24.27 1.80
N VAL A 427 4.21 25.05 2.84
CA VAL A 427 4.37 24.63 4.24
C VAL A 427 3.04 24.71 4.95
N SER A 428 2.77 23.70 5.78
CA SER A 428 1.67 23.66 6.74
C SER A 428 1.57 24.96 7.58
N LYS A 429 0.43 25.66 7.46
CA LYS A 429 0.13 26.86 8.27
C LYS A 429 0.06 26.54 9.76
N ARG A 430 -0.34 25.31 10.12
CA ARG A 430 -0.31 24.80 11.49
C ARG A 430 1.12 24.79 12.04
N ASP A 431 2.06 24.21 11.29
CA ASP A 431 3.46 24.11 11.72
C ASP A 431 4.10 25.50 11.86
N GLU A 432 3.78 26.42 10.96
CA GLU A 432 4.21 27.82 11.06
C GLU A 432 3.76 28.47 12.38
N LYS A 433 2.51 28.24 12.80
CA LYS A 433 2.00 28.75 14.10
C LYS A 433 2.69 28.09 15.29
N ILE A 434 2.94 26.78 15.23
CA ILE A 434 3.70 26.06 16.28
C ILE A 434 5.10 26.67 16.44
N ILE A 435 5.81 26.88 15.33
CA ILE A 435 7.16 27.47 15.33
C ILE A 435 7.15 28.91 15.89
N GLN A 436 6.14 29.71 15.55
CA GLN A 436 5.98 31.06 16.10
C GLN A 436 5.77 31.04 17.62
N ILE A 437 5.02 30.06 18.15
CA ILE A 437 4.81 29.88 19.59
C ILE A 437 6.10 29.44 20.28
N LEU A 438 6.81 28.45 19.74
CA LEU A 438 8.09 27.96 20.28
C LEU A 438 9.15 29.08 20.32
N THR A 439 9.24 29.88 19.25
CA THR A 439 10.16 31.03 19.20
C THR A 439 9.81 32.07 20.27
N ALA A 440 8.52 32.31 20.52
CA ALA A 440 8.08 33.22 21.58
C ALA A 440 8.33 32.64 22.98
N LEU A 441 8.17 31.32 23.16
CA LEU A 441 8.45 30.64 24.42
C LEU A 441 9.92 30.79 24.83
N SER A 442 10.84 30.55 23.90
CA SER A 442 12.29 30.76 24.10
C SER A 442 12.59 32.21 24.50
N ARG A 443 12.04 33.20 23.79
CA ARG A 443 12.21 34.64 24.12
C ARG A 443 11.65 35.06 25.47
N HIS A 444 10.65 34.34 25.97
CA HIS A 444 10.06 34.58 27.27
C HIS A 444 10.65 33.67 28.35
N SER A 445 11.85 33.14 28.16
CA SER A 445 12.56 32.31 29.16
C SER A 445 11.69 31.16 29.66
N TYR A 446 10.96 30.51 28.76
CA TYR A 446 10.09 29.36 29.06
C TYR A 446 8.93 29.66 30.01
N HIS A 447 8.51 30.92 30.15
CA HIS A 447 7.29 31.29 30.88
C HIS A 447 6.01 30.97 30.08
N PHE A 448 5.51 29.74 30.21
CA PHE A 448 4.34 29.23 29.48
C PHE A 448 3.10 30.14 29.60
N ARG A 449 2.72 30.56 30.81
CA ARG A 449 1.54 31.43 31.02
C ARG A 449 1.66 32.78 30.30
N ARG A 450 2.85 33.38 30.33
CA ARG A 450 3.13 34.65 29.63
C ARG A 450 3.02 34.46 28.12
N THR A 451 3.66 33.41 27.59
CA THR A 451 3.63 33.10 26.15
C THR A 451 2.23 32.78 25.66
N PHE A 452 1.45 32.02 26.42
CA PHE A 452 0.05 31.70 26.09
C PHE A 452 -0.79 32.97 25.93
N ARG A 453 -0.68 33.92 26.87
CA ARG A 453 -1.37 35.22 26.79
C ARG A 453 -0.95 36.04 25.56
N VAL A 454 0.36 36.12 25.29
CA VAL A 454 0.90 36.88 24.15
C VAL A 454 0.55 36.24 22.80
N LYS A 455 0.40 34.91 22.75
CA LYS A 455 0.10 34.14 21.53
C LYS A 455 -1.32 33.56 21.51
N ALA A 456 -2.27 34.17 22.23
CA ALA A 456 -3.63 33.67 22.39
C ALA A 456 -4.32 33.37 21.04
N GLU A 457 -4.22 34.27 20.07
CA GLU A 457 -4.79 34.08 18.73
C GLU A 457 -4.23 32.85 18.01
N ALA A 458 -2.93 32.58 18.14
CA ALA A 458 -2.32 31.40 17.54
C ALA A 458 -2.85 30.11 18.17
N PHE A 459 -3.07 30.09 19.48
CA PHE A 459 -3.69 28.95 20.17
C PHE A 459 -5.15 28.75 19.76
N ILE A 460 -5.92 29.84 19.59
CA ILE A 460 -7.29 29.77 19.09
C ILE A 460 -7.33 29.14 17.69
N LEU A 461 -6.42 29.55 16.79
CA LEU A 461 -6.31 28.95 15.46
C LEU A 461 -5.91 27.47 15.52
N LEU A 462 -4.92 27.10 16.34
CA LEU A 462 -4.48 25.71 16.47
C LEU A 462 -5.54 24.78 17.07
N ASP A 463 -6.43 25.33 17.90
CA ASP A 463 -7.59 24.65 18.49
C ASP A 463 -8.85 24.79 17.61
N SER A 464 -8.78 25.45 16.46
CA SER A 464 -9.93 25.58 15.57
C SER A 464 -10.13 24.33 14.71
N LEU A 465 -11.27 24.26 14.02
CA LEU A 465 -11.60 23.22 13.03
C LEU A 465 -11.28 23.66 11.60
N GLU A 466 -10.63 24.82 11.42
CA GLU A 466 -10.26 25.33 10.11
C GLU A 466 -9.24 24.40 9.44
N LYS A 467 -9.47 24.09 8.15
CA LYS A 467 -8.73 23.07 7.39
C LYS A 467 -7.21 23.23 7.47
N GLU A 468 -6.72 24.47 7.48
CA GLU A 468 -5.29 24.79 7.40
C GLU A 468 -4.57 24.75 8.76
N TYR A 469 -5.30 24.89 9.86
CA TYR A 469 -4.75 24.96 11.22
C TYR A 469 -5.09 23.77 12.10
N ARG A 470 -6.15 23.03 11.76
CA ARG A 470 -6.62 21.88 12.53
C ARG A 470 -5.58 20.76 12.59
N TRP A 471 -5.57 20.04 13.71
CA TRP A 471 -4.87 18.77 13.79
C TRP A 471 -5.48 17.76 12.82
N LYS A 472 -4.63 16.98 12.16
CA LYS A 472 -5.03 15.91 11.24
C LYS A 472 -4.73 14.56 11.89
N ILE A 473 -5.74 13.71 11.93
CA ILE A 473 -5.56 12.30 12.32
C ILE A 473 -4.58 11.62 11.35
N LEU A 474 -3.74 10.73 11.88
CA LEU A 474 -2.61 10.10 11.17
C LEU A 474 -1.48 11.05 10.72
N SER A 475 -1.52 12.33 11.10
CA SER A 475 -0.37 13.20 10.91
C SER A 475 0.79 12.79 11.84
N PRO A 476 2.04 13.17 11.51
CA PRO A 476 3.19 12.94 12.38
C PRO A 476 3.10 13.65 13.75
N GLU A 477 2.18 14.59 13.94
CA GLU A 477 1.90 15.23 15.23
C GLU A 477 1.04 14.32 16.11
N MET A 478 1.65 13.26 16.64
CA MET A 478 0.97 12.32 17.56
C MET A 478 0.77 12.90 18.97
N ILE A 479 1.69 13.78 19.40
CA ILE A 479 1.52 14.59 20.62
C ILE A 479 0.99 15.96 20.19
N ILE A 480 -0.26 16.26 20.54
CA ILE A 480 -0.94 17.48 20.06
C ILE A 480 -0.30 18.70 20.74
N PHE A 481 0.42 19.51 19.96
CA PHE A 481 1.32 20.55 20.48
C PHE A 481 0.59 21.57 21.37
N HIS A 482 -0.54 22.09 20.91
CA HIS A 482 -1.26 23.13 21.64
C HIS A 482 -1.86 22.63 22.95
N GLU A 483 -2.24 21.35 23.02
CA GLU A 483 -2.75 20.72 24.24
C GLU A 483 -1.63 20.40 25.23
N TRP A 484 -0.46 19.94 24.74
CA TRP A 484 0.75 19.84 25.55
C TRP A 484 1.13 21.19 26.16
N PHE A 485 1.12 22.26 25.36
CA PHE A 485 1.43 23.60 25.85
C PHE A 485 0.44 24.07 26.91
N LYS A 486 -0.87 23.84 26.70
CA LYS A 486 -1.92 24.17 27.69
C LYS A 486 -1.67 23.45 29.02
N ALA A 487 -1.34 22.15 29.00
CA ALA A 487 -1.00 21.41 30.22
C ALA A 487 0.15 22.08 31.00
N LYS A 488 1.16 22.59 30.31
CA LYS A 488 2.26 23.35 30.94
C LYS A 488 1.84 24.69 31.53
N THR A 489 0.87 25.39 30.94
CA THR A 489 0.33 26.61 31.55
C THR A 489 -0.36 26.35 32.88
N GLU A 490 -0.93 25.16 33.03
CA GLU A 490 -1.59 24.67 34.25
C GLU A 490 -0.62 23.98 35.23
N SER A 491 0.68 23.90 34.90
CA SER A 491 1.68 23.16 35.68
C SER A 491 1.35 21.68 35.83
N LYS A 492 0.71 21.08 34.81
CA LYS A 492 0.40 19.65 34.73
C LYS A 492 1.27 18.95 33.68
N THR A 493 1.39 17.63 33.78
CA THR A 493 1.95 16.80 32.72
C THR A 493 0.92 16.60 31.61
N TYR A 494 1.38 16.33 30.39
CA TYR A 494 0.50 16.01 29.28
C TYR A 494 -0.08 14.60 29.49
N ASP A 495 -1.40 14.51 29.63
CA ASP A 495 -2.11 13.23 29.73
C ASP A 495 -2.80 12.90 28.39
N HIS A 496 -2.16 12.03 27.62
CA HIS A 496 -2.69 11.53 26.35
C HIS A 496 -4.00 10.75 26.53
N PHE A 497 -4.10 9.98 27.63
CA PHE A 497 -5.22 9.08 27.88
C PHE A 497 -6.49 9.86 28.24
N GLU A 498 -6.35 10.98 28.95
CA GLU A 498 -7.45 11.90 29.23
C GLU A 498 -7.83 12.75 28.01
N LEU A 499 -6.84 13.19 27.23
CA LEU A 499 -7.03 14.14 26.14
C LEU A 499 -7.75 13.53 24.93
N MET A 500 -7.29 12.36 24.44
CA MET A 500 -7.73 11.85 23.14
C MET A 500 -9.24 11.63 23.01
N PRO A 501 -9.97 11.10 24.01
CA PRO A 501 -11.42 10.98 23.93
C PRO A 501 -12.14 12.32 23.65
N ARG A 502 -11.63 13.42 24.22
CA ARG A 502 -12.17 14.77 24.00
C ARG A 502 -11.91 15.25 22.57
N ILE A 503 -10.69 15.04 22.08
CA ILE A 503 -10.29 15.40 20.72
C ILE A 503 -11.11 14.63 19.70
N ILE A 504 -11.23 13.31 19.85
CA ILE A 504 -12.03 12.46 18.96
C ILE A 504 -13.47 12.94 18.92
N LYS A 505 -14.09 13.20 20.07
CA LYS A 505 -15.47 13.71 20.14
C LYS A 505 -15.64 15.03 19.39
N LYS A 506 -14.67 15.95 19.52
CA LYS A 506 -14.67 17.24 18.85
C LYS A 506 -14.60 17.11 17.32
N TYR A 507 -13.71 16.25 16.80
CA TYR A 507 -13.52 16.10 15.36
C TYR A 507 -14.59 15.21 14.69
N ALA A 508 -15.08 14.18 15.39
CA ALA A 508 -16.16 13.32 14.89
C ALA A 508 -17.47 14.11 14.62
N ALA A 509 -17.75 15.15 15.41
CA ALA A 509 -18.92 16.01 15.21
C ALA A 509 -18.91 16.75 13.86
N VAL A 510 -17.72 17.07 13.34
CA VAL A 510 -17.57 17.81 12.07
C VAL A 510 -17.97 16.95 10.88
N HIS A 511 -17.62 15.66 10.92
CA HIS A 511 -17.90 14.75 9.81
C HIS A 511 -19.36 14.30 9.76
N LYS A 512 -20.08 14.28 10.90
CA LYS A 512 -21.51 13.99 10.93
C LYS A 512 -22.39 15.07 10.29
N GLY A 513 -21.88 16.29 10.11
CA GLY A 513 -22.58 17.37 9.42
C GLY A 513 -22.47 17.33 7.89
N PHE A 514 -21.59 16.48 7.33
CA PHE A 514 -21.47 16.27 5.89
C PHE A 514 -22.42 15.13 5.47
N VAL A 515 -23.71 15.44 5.34
CA VAL A 515 -24.65 14.56 4.64
C VAL A 515 -24.29 14.61 3.15
N PRO A 516 -24.08 13.48 2.46
CA PRO A 516 -23.97 13.48 1.00
C PRO A 516 -25.25 14.10 0.42
N LEU A 517 -25.13 15.19 -0.33
CA LEU A 517 -26.27 15.73 -1.08
C LEU A 517 -26.88 14.61 -1.95
N GLU A 518 -28.21 14.46 -1.90
CA GLU A 518 -28.98 13.41 -2.59
C GLU A 518 -28.80 13.42 -4.12
N GLU A 519 -28.21 14.47 -4.69
CA GLU A 519 -28.09 14.70 -6.14
C GLU A 519 -27.19 13.69 -6.88
N ASP A 520 -26.43 12.84 -6.20
CA ASP A 520 -25.56 11.82 -6.85
C ASP A 520 -26.17 10.39 -6.86
N VAL A 521 -27.36 10.18 -6.28
CA VAL A 521 -27.97 8.82 -6.12
C VAL A 521 -28.78 8.38 -7.35
N GLU A 522 -29.17 9.28 -8.26
CA GLU A 522 -30.12 8.95 -9.34
C GLU A 522 -29.54 8.56 -10.70
N ILE A 523 -28.21 8.52 -10.90
CA ILE A 523 -27.66 8.30 -12.27
C ILE A 523 -27.37 6.81 -12.61
N PHE A 524 -27.49 5.86 -11.67
CA PHE A 524 -27.04 4.48 -11.94
C PHE A 524 -27.95 3.36 -11.39
N LYS A 525 -29.25 3.46 -11.64
CA LYS A 525 -30.07 2.27 -11.93
C LYS A 525 -30.08 2.04 -13.44
#